data_AF-A0A8T4LEE1-F1
#
_entry.id   AF-A0A8T4LEE1-F1
#
_cell.length_a   1.000
_cell.length_b   1.000
_cell.length_c   1.000
_cell.angle_alpha   90.00
_cell.angle_beta   90.00
_cell.angle_gamma   90.00
#
_symmetry.space_group_name_H-M   'P 1'
#
loop_
_entity.id
_entity.type
_entity.pdbx_description
1 polymer ?
#
loop_
_entity_poly.entity_id
_entity_poly.type
_entity_poly.pdbx_seq_one_letter_code
_entity_poly.pdbx_strand_id
1 'polypeptide(L)'
;MVELKPEEAKRLENASYEIIGKHSAVEVCHYTKSSLLGKSGCYKKKFYGIQSHQCVQMTPAASWCDQKCKHCWRANEKFQGMTMDDDTDEPEDIIEGSIKGQLKKLTGFGGNPNVLKDKLEEAQNPKHFAISLTGEPTLYNKMSGLISGLRNK
;
A
#
# COMPACT_ATOMS: atom_id res chain seq x y z
N MET A 1 -15.54 7.88 -14.49
CA MET A 1 -15.60 6.64 -13.69
C MET A 1 -14.19 6.36 -13.22
N VAL A 2 -13.98 6.37 -11.90
CA VAL A 2 -12.65 6.20 -11.32
C VAL A 2 -12.34 4.72 -11.26
N GLU A 3 -11.70 4.20 -12.31
CA GLU A 3 -11.28 2.81 -12.40
C GLU A 3 -9.95 2.72 -13.15
N LEU A 4 -9.06 1.87 -12.65
CA LEU A 4 -7.78 1.60 -13.29
C LEU A 4 -8.02 0.95 -14.65
N LYS A 5 -7.42 1.50 -15.69
CA LYS A 5 -7.45 0.88 -17.02
C LYS A 5 -6.72 -0.46 -16.96
N PRO A 6 -7.16 -1.49 -17.69
CA PRO A 6 -6.56 -2.82 -17.63
C PRO A 6 -5.04 -2.83 -17.89
N GLU A 7 -4.55 -2.01 -18.83
CA GLU A 7 -3.12 -1.90 -19.11
C GLU A 7 -2.31 -1.30 -17.96
N GLU A 8 -2.93 -0.38 -17.21
CA GLU A 8 -2.31 0.30 -16.08
C GLU A 8 -2.33 -0.59 -14.84
N ALA A 9 -3.46 -1.27 -14.58
CA ALA A 9 -3.55 -2.28 -13.54
C ALA A 9 -2.47 -3.37 -13.74
N LYS A 10 -2.36 -3.92 -14.95
CA LYS A 10 -1.34 -4.91 -15.29
C LYS A 10 0.09 -4.38 -15.11
N ARG A 11 0.34 -3.12 -15.44
CA ARG A 11 1.65 -2.48 -15.22
C ARG A 11 2.00 -2.42 -13.74
N LEU A 12 1.05 -2.03 -12.89
CA LEU A 12 1.21 -1.95 -11.44
C LEU A 12 1.42 -3.35 -10.84
N GLU A 13 0.64 -4.35 -11.26
CA GLU A 13 0.80 -5.75 -10.82
C GLU A 13 2.18 -6.31 -11.16
N ASN A 14 2.69 -6.06 -12.37
CA ASN A 14 4.05 -6.42 -12.77
C ASN A 14 5.12 -5.73 -11.90
N ALA A 15 4.83 -4.53 -11.37
CA ALA A 15 5.67 -3.83 -10.41
C ALA A 15 5.46 -4.32 -8.96
N SER A 16 4.81 -5.48 -8.77
CA SER A 16 4.50 -6.12 -7.48
C SER A 16 3.42 -5.44 -6.64
N TYR A 17 2.61 -4.56 -7.20
CA TYR A 17 1.44 -4.00 -6.52
C TYR A 17 0.34 -5.05 -6.47
N GLU A 18 -0.50 -4.98 -5.45
CA GLU A 18 -1.79 -5.68 -5.40
C GLU A 18 -2.87 -4.60 -5.51
N ILE A 19 -3.68 -4.68 -6.57
CA ILE A 19 -4.76 -3.72 -6.80
C ILE A 19 -5.91 -4.01 -5.85
N ILE A 20 -6.43 -2.95 -5.23
CA ILE A 20 -7.57 -3.00 -4.31
C ILE A 20 -8.72 -2.20 -4.92
N GLY A 21 -9.83 -2.89 -5.17
CA GLY A 21 -11.01 -2.28 -5.79
C GLY A 21 -10.70 -1.66 -7.15
N LYS A 22 -11.27 -0.49 -7.42
CA LYS A 22 -11.15 0.20 -8.70
C LYS A 22 -9.88 1.02 -8.84
N HIS A 23 -9.36 1.59 -7.74
CA HIS A 23 -8.37 2.67 -7.80
C HIS A 23 -7.29 2.64 -6.72
N SER A 24 -7.35 1.70 -5.79
CA SER A 24 -6.43 1.61 -4.65
C SER A 24 -5.37 0.53 -4.89
N ALA A 25 -4.28 0.55 -4.13
CA ALA A 25 -3.26 -0.48 -4.21
C ALA A 25 -2.45 -0.64 -2.92
N VAL A 26 -1.87 -1.83 -2.73
CA VAL A 26 -0.90 -2.13 -1.67
C VAL A 26 0.38 -2.74 -2.23
N GLU A 27 1.48 -2.57 -1.50
CA GLU A 27 2.77 -3.19 -1.82
C GLU A 27 3.48 -3.59 -0.52
N VAL A 28 4.15 -4.74 -0.53
CA VAL A 28 5.04 -5.11 0.58
C VAL A 28 6.29 -4.25 0.51
N CYS A 29 6.44 -3.32 1.46
CA CYS A 29 7.56 -2.40 1.42
C CYS A 29 8.91 -3.12 1.57
N HIS A 30 9.95 -2.52 1.00
CA HIS A 30 11.34 -3.03 1.09
C HIS A 30 11.75 -3.39 2.53
N TYR A 31 11.39 -2.54 3.50
CA TYR A 31 11.77 -2.73 4.90
C TYR A 31 10.90 -3.76 5.64
N THR A 32 9.70 -4.10 5.14
CA THR A 32 8.94 -5.26 5.63
C THR A 32 9.74 -6.52 5.29
N LYS A 33 10.11 -6.69 4.01
CA LYS A 33 10.97 -7.80 3.55
C LYS A 33 12.30 -7.86 4.31
N SER A 34 12.98 -6.72 4.49
CA SER A 34 14.22 -6.63 5.28
C SER A 34 14.01 -7.13 6.72
N SER A 35 12.97 -6.64 7.40
CA SER A 35 12.67 -7.03 8.78
C SER A 35 12.37 -8.53 8.90
N LEU A 36 11.58 -9.09 7.97
CA LEU A 36 11.23 -10.52 7.93
C LEU A 36 12.47 -11.42 7.77
N LEU A 37 13.49 -10.96 7.03
CA LEU A 37 14.76 -11.69 6.84
C LEU A 37 15.78 -11.43 7.97
N GLY A 38 15.34 -10.91 9.12
CA GLY A 38 16.19 -10.64 10.27
C GLY A 38 17.17 -9.47 10.10
N LYS A 39 17.06 -8.70 9.02
CA LYS A 39 17.87 -7.50 8.79
C LYS A 39 17.28 -6.29 9.53
N SER A 40 17.92 -5.13 9.37
CA SER A 40 17.46 -3.88 9.96
C SER A 40 16.05 -3.50 9.49
N GLY A 41 15.26 -2.96 10.42
CA GLY A 41 13.97 -2.34 10.10
C GLY A 41 14.15 -0.96 9.46
N CYS A 42 13.05 -0.31 9.07
CA CYS A 42 13.12 1.04 8.52
C CYS A 42 13.54 2.07 9.58
N TYR A 43 13.93 3.25 9.13
CA TYR A 43 14.27 4.36 10.02
C TYR A 43 13.13 4.73 10.99
N LYS A 44 11.86 4.50 10.61
CA LYS A 44 10.69 4.76 11.47
C LYS A 44 10.67 3.89 12.72
N LYS A 45 11.32 2.72 12.70
CA LYS A 45 11.54 1.92 13.90
C LYS A 45 12.38 2.67 14.92
N LYS A 46 13.48 3.29 14.47
CA LYS A 46 14.40 4.04 15.32
C LYS A 46 13.78 5.33 15.85
N PHE A 47 13.07 6.07 15.01
CA PHE A 47 12.56 7.40 15.38
C PHE A 47 11.20 7.36 16.07
N TYR A 48 10.34 6.41 15.71
CA TYR A 48 8.93 6.40 16.13
C TYR A 48 8.47 5.07 16.72
N GLY A 49 9.37 4.08 16.86
CA GLY A 49 9.01 2.74 17.37
C GLY A 49 8.20 1.87 16.40
N ILE A 50 7.94 2.33 15.18
CA ILE A 50 7.10 1.65 14.18
C ILE A 50 7.81 0.40 13.66
N GLN A 51 7.16 -0.77 13.76
CA GLN A 51 7.69 -2.01 13.21
C GLN A 51 7.31 -2.17 11.73
N SER A 52 8.30 -2.19 10.84
CA SER A 52 8.04 -2.23 9.38
C SER A 52 7.37 -3.52 8.91
N HIS A 53 7.57 -4.65 9.59
CA HIS A 53 6.87 -5.90 9.24
C HIS A 53 5.39 -5.90 9.63
N GLN A 54 4.95 -4.98 10.50
CA GLN A 54 3.53 -4.77 10.83
C GLN A 54 2.93 -3.53 10.13
N CYS A 55 3.63 -2.98 9.14
CA CYS A 55 3.17 -1.83 8.37
C CYS A 55 2.56 -2.28 7.03
N VAL A 56 1.36 -1.79 6.73
CA VAL A 56 0.71 -1.90 5.42
C VAL A 56 1.02 -0.63 4.64
N GLN A 57 1.77 -0.74 3.53
CA GLN A 57 1.99 0.39 2.63
C GLN A 57 0.92 0.39 1.55
N MET A 58 0.11 1.45 1.51
CA MET A 58 -1.08 1.51 0.66
C MET A 58 -1.28 2.90 0.04
N THR A 59 -2.19 2.98 -0.92
CA THR A 59 -2.71 4.24 -1.45
C THR A 59 -4.16 4.07 -1.91
N PRO A 60 -5.02 5.09 -1.72
CA PRO A 60 -6.34 5.14 -2.34
C PRO A 60 -6.33 5.77 -3.74
N ALA A 61 -5.17 6.15 -4.29
CA ALA A 61 -5.07 6.87 -5.56
C ALA A 61 -3.94 6.31 -6.43
N ALA A 62 -4.03 5.04 -6.83
CA ALA A 62 -2.89 4.30 -7.39
C ALA A 62 -2.28 4.92 -8.66
N SER A 63 -3.11 5.51 -9.51
CA SER A 63 -2.71 6.12 -10.79
C SER A 63 -3.25 7.54 -10.97
N TRP A 64 -3.44 8.28 -9.87
CA TRP A 64 -3.88 9.69 -9.89
C TRP A 64 -2.93 10.56 -9.09
N CYS A 65 -2.46 11.65 -9.69
CA CYS A 65 -1.63 12.68 -9.04
C CYS A 65 -1.66 13.95 -9.88
N ASP A 66 -1.75 15.09 -9.22
CA ASP A 66 -1.71 16.43 -9.80
C ASP A 66 -0.28 16.95 -10.03
N GLN A 67 0.74 16.17 -9.66
CA GLN A 67 2.15 16.53 -9.80
C GLN A 67 2.93 15.60 -10.76
N LYS A 68 3.98 16.17 -11.38
CA LYS A 68 4.93 15.44 -12.25
C LYS A 68 6.37 15.60 -11.76
N CYS A 69 6.61 15.18 -10.53
CA CYS A 69 7.91 15.32 -9.86
C CYS A 69 9.02 14.56 -10.60
N LYS A 70 10.16 15.24 -10.85
CA LYS A 70 11.34 14.65 -11.51
C LYS A 70 11.90 13.41 -10.79
N HIS A 71 11.73 13.35 -9.47
CA HIS A 71 12.27 12.29 -8.60
C HIS A 71 11.22 11.22 -8.28
N CYS A 72 9.97 11.36 -8.73
CA CYS A 72 9.02 10.27 -8.55
C CYS A 72 9.49 9.11 -9.41
N TRP A 73 9.93 8.03 -8.78
CA TRP A 73 10.40 6.83 -9.46
C TRP A 73 9.30 6.13 -10.27
N ARG A 74 8.04 6.57 -10.12
CA ARG A 74 6.90 6.03 -10.83
C ARG A 74 6.69 6.81 -12.11
N ALA A 75 6.25 6.11 -13.15
CA ALA A 75 6.00 6.69 -14.45
C ALA A 75 4.76 7.59 -14.38
N ASN A 76 4.88 8.78 -13.79
CA ASN A 76 3.80 9.76 -13.62
C ASN A 76 3.20 10.18 -14.97
N GLU A 77 3.96 10.03 -16.07
CA GLU A 77 3.47 10.18 -17.45
C GLU A 77 2.34 9.19 -17.80
N LYS A 78 2.28 8.06 -17.09
CA LYS A 78 1.28 6.99 -17.25
C LYS A 78 0.11 7.12 -16.29
N PHE A 79 0.11 8.12 -15.40
CA PHE A 79 -1.04 8.33 -14.51
C PHE A 79 -2.28 8.70 -15.31
N GLN A 80 -3.41 8.16 -14.88
CA GLN A 80 -4.69 8.27 -15.58
C GLN A 80 -5.32 9.65 -15.46
N GLY A 81 -5.01 10.40 -14.39
CA GLY A 81 -5.59 11.71 -14.19
C GLY A 81 -4.94 12.50 -13.06
N MET A 82 -5.26 13.80 -13.04
CA MET A 82 -4.87 14.74 -11.99
C MET A 82 -5.97 14.93 -10.93
N THR A 83 -7.17 14.40 -11.18
CA THR A 83 -8.34 14.44 -10.29
C THR A 83 -9.03 13.08 -10.29
N MET A 84 -9.78 12.80 -9.23
CA MET A 84 -10.65 11.62 -9.13
C MET A 84 -12.10 12.11 -9.08
N ASP A 85 -12.98 11.49 -9.88
CA ASP A 85 -14.43 11.72 -9.78
C ASP A 85 -14.99 11.16 -8.46
N ASP A 86 -16.26 11.42 -8.14
CA ASP A 86 -16.87 10.98 -6.88
C ASP A 86 -17.19 9.47 -6.79
N ASP A 87 -17.18 8.76 -7.92
CA ASP A 87 -17.40 7.30 -7.98
C ASP A 87 -16.13 6.54 -7.56
N THR A 88 -15.81 6.64 -6.27
CA THR A 88 -14.69 5.98 -5.60
C THR A 88 -15.19 4.94 -4.61
N ASP A 89 -14.38 3.90 -4.39
CA ASP A 89 -14.64 2.82 -3.43
C ASP A 89 -14.83 3.37 -2.01
N GLU A 90 -15.62 2.67 -1.20
CA GLU A 90 -15.86 3.05 0.19
C GLU A 90 -14.61 2.83 1.05
N PRO A 91 -14.38 3.66 2.09
CA PRO A 91 -13.21 3.53 2.94
C PRO A 91 -13.02 2.15 3.56
N GLU A 92 -14.10 1.50 4.03
CA GLU A 92 -14.02 0.17 4.65
C GLU A 92 -13.54 -0.89 3.65
N ASP A 93 -14.03 -0.85 2.40
CA ASP A 93 -13.61 -1.78 1.35
C ASP A 93 -12.11 -1.63 1.04
N ILE A 94 -11.62 -0.38 1.01
CA ILE A 94 -10.19 -0.08 0.82
C ILE A 94 -9.38 -0.60 2.02
N ILE A 95 -9.85 -0.42 3.25
CA ILE A 95 -9.16 -0.88 4.47
C ILE A 95 -9.07 -2.41 4.48
N GLU A 96 -10.20 -3.09 4.36
CA GLU A 96 -10.24 -4.55 4.38
C GLU A 96 -9.47 -5.14 3.21
N GLY A 97 -9.65 -4.58 2.01
CA GLY A 97 -8.92 -4.97 0.82
C GLY A 97 -7.41 -4.77 1.00
N SER A 98 -6.98 -3.68 1.61
CA SER A 98 -5.56 -3.42 1.88
C SER A 98 -4.95 -4.42 2.86
N ILE A 99 -5.67 -4.77 3.92
CA ILE A 99 -5.24 -5.80 4.88
C ILE A 99 -5.16 -7.15 4.17
N LYS A 100 -6.23 -7.57 3.49
CA LYS A 100 -6.28 -8.84 2.74
C LYS A 100 -5.17 -8.92 1.70
N GLY A 101 -4.94 -7.84 0.95
CA GLY A 101 -3.87 -7.73 -0.05
C GLY A 101 -2.48 -7.83 0.57
N GLN A 102 -2.22 -7.13 1.68
CA GLN A 102 -0.96 -7.25 2.41
C GLN A 102 -0.72 -8.70 2.86
N LEU A 103 -1.71 -9.33 3.50
CA LEU A 103 -1.60 -10.71 3.99
C LEU A 103 -1.37 -11.70 2.85
N LYS A 104 -2.10 -11.56 1.74
CA LYS A 104 -1.91 -12.34 0.51
C LYS A 104 -0.46 -12.23 0.03
N LYS A 105 0.10 -11.03 -0.04
CA LYS A 105 1.49 -10.80 -0.48
C LYS A 105 2.52 -11.34 0.52
N LEU A 106 2.18 -11.41 1.80
CA LEU A 106 3.03 -12.02 2.83
C LEU A 106 3.07 -13.56 2.76
N THR A 107 2.06 -14.22 2.18
CA THR A 107 2.03 -15.70 2.07
C THR A 107 3.27 -16.27 1.38
N GLY A 108 3.81 -15.57 0.37
CA GLY A 108 5.02 -15.98 -0.35
C GLY A 108 6.29 -16.04 0.51
N PHE A 109 6.29 -15.45 1.71
CA PHE A 109 7.42 -15.50 2.64
C PHE A 109 7.43 -16.78 3.49
N GLY A 110 6.29 -17.45 3.68
CA GLY A 110 6.18 -18.63 4.55
C GLY A 110 7.01 -19.83 4.07
N GLY A 111 7.27 -19.94 2.76
CA GLY A 111 8.11 -20.99 2.19
C GLY A 111 9.61 -20.67 2.19
N ASN A 112 10.03 -19.48 2.62
CA ASN A 112 11.43 -19.09 2.58
C ASN A 112 12.14 -19.45 3.90
N PRO A 113 13.17 -20.33 3.89
CA PRO A 113 13.84 -20.77 5.12
C PRO A 113 14.61 -19.66 5.84
N ASN A 114 14.89 -18.53 5.18
CA ASN A 114 15.59 -17.39 5.77
C ASN A 114 14.66 -16.41 6.50
N VAL A 115 13.34 -16.62 6.44
CA VAL A 115 12.38 -15.75 7.11
C VAL A 115 12.27 -16.12 8.59
N LEU A 116 12.32 -15.10 9.45
CA LEU A 116 12.06 -15.25 10.87
C LEU A 116 10.57 -15.53 11.10
N LYS A 117 10.25 -16.75 11.57
CA LYS A 117 8.87 -17.21 11.78
C LYS A 117 8.08 -16.30 12.70
N ASP A 118 8.64 -15.93 13.85
CA ASP A 118 8.00 -15.07 14.85
C ASP A 118 7.60 -13.71 14.24
N LYS A 119 8.47 -13.12 13.41
CA LYS A 119 8.15 -11.86 12.72
C LYS A 119 7.10 -12.03 11.63
N LEU A 120 7.08 -13.16 10.93
CA LEU A 120 6.06 -13.43 9.93
C LEU A 120 4.69 -13.62 10.60
N GLU A 121 4.65 -14.23 11.78
CA GLU A 121 3.46 -14.36 12.62
C GLU A 121 2.98 -12.98 13.11
N GLU A 122 3.88 -12.14 13.64
CA GLU A 122 3.57 -10.75 13.99
C GLU A 122 3.05 -9.94 12.80
N ALA A 123 3.60 -10.17 11.59
CA ALA A 123 3.20 -9.49 10.37
C ALA A 123 1.78 -9.86 9.90
N GLN A 124 1.21 -10.98 10.39
CA GLN A 124 -0.21 -11.31 10.15
C GLN A 124 -1.16 -10.36 10.89
N ASN A 125 -0.65 -9.58 11.84
CA ASN A 125 -1.39 -8.58 12.60
C ASN A 125 -0.79 -7.18 12.34
N PRO A 126 -1.18 -6.51 11.23
CA PRO A 126 -0.77 -5.14 10.97
C PRO A 126 -1.15 -4.19 12.10
N LYS A 127 -0.29 -3.22 12.38
CA LYS A 127 -0.51 -2.16 13.41
C LYS A 127 -0.38 -0.75 12.85
N HIS A 128 0.15 -0.62 11.64
CA HIS A 128 0.48 0.66 11.05
C HIS A 128 0.07 0.69 9.59
N PHE A 129 -0.44 1.83 9.15
CA PHE A 129 -0.82 2.05 7.76
C PHE A 129 -0.06 3.26 7.23
N ALA A 130 0.68 3.05 6.15
CA ALA A 130 1.40 4.10 5.45
C ALA A 130 0.66 4.41 4.14
N ILE A 131 -0.17 5.45 4.18
CA ILE A 131 -0.90 6.00 3.02
C ILE A 131 0.08 6.83 2.19
N SER A 132 1.06 6.15 1.59
CA SER A 132 2.21 6.78 0.93
C SER A 132 2.85 5.83 -0.08
N LEU A 133 2.03 5.00 -0.73
CA LEU A 133 2.51 4.11 -1.77
C LEU A 133 2.80 4.92 -3.04
N THR A 134 1.80 5.24 -3.84
CA THR A 134 1.87 5.98 -5.12
C THR A 134 0.69 6.95 -5.26
N GLY A 135 0.80 7.86 -6.22
CA GLY A 135 -0.20 8.90 -6.50
C GLY A 135 -0.27 9.96 -5.42
N GLU A 136 -1.31 10.78 -5.49
CA GLU A 136 -1.66 11.78 -4.47
C GLU A 136 -2.89 11.29 -3.69
N PRO A 137 -2.71 10.74 -2.47
CA PRO A 137 -3.80 10.26 -1.66
C PRO A 137 -4.89 11.30 -1.39
N THR A 138 -4.56 12.60 -1.30
CA THR A 138 -5.57 13.63 -0.99
C THR A 138 -6.59 13.84 -2.12
N LEU A 139 -6.37 13.27 -3.31
CA LEU A 139 -7.38 13.23 -4.38
C LEU A 139 -8.55 12.28 -4.06
N TYR A 140 -8.39 11.37 -3.11
CA TYR A 140 -9.49 10.52 -2.65
C TYR A 140 -10.44 11.32 -1.75
N ASN A 141 -11.65 11.59 -2.28
CA ASN A 141 -12.67 12.45 -1.65
C ASN A 141 -13.14 11.97 -0.26
N LYS A 142 -13.03 10.67 0.07
CA LYS A 142 -13.43 10.11 1.37
C LYS A 142 -12.25 9.88 2.34
N MET A 143 -11.15 10.63 2.19
CA MET A 143 -9.93 10.49 3.01
C MET A 143 -10.17 10.55 4.52
N SER A 144 -11.07 11.43 4.99
CA SER A 144 -11.42 11.51 6.42
C SER A 144 -12.00 10.21 6.97
N GLY A 145 -12.88 9.57 6.19
CA GLY A 145 -13.45 8.26 6.52
C GLY A 145 -12.40 7.17 6.56
N LEU A 146 -11.47 7.17 5.60
CA LEU A 146 -10.35 6.23 5.55
C LEU A 146 -9.45 6.34 6.79
N ILE A 147 -9.04 7.55 7.16
CA ILE A 147 -8.20 7.77 8.35
C ILE A 147 -8.95 7.35 9.63
N SER A 148 -10.24 7.68 9.73
CA SER A 148 -11.05 7.34 10.89
C SER A 148 -11.24 5.83 11.03
N GLY A 149 -11.51 5.12 9.93
CA GLY A 149 -11.61 3.66 9.91
C GLY A 149 -10.30 2.99 10.31
N LEU A 150 -9.16 3.46 9.77
CA LEU A 150 -7.84 2.91 10.10
C LEU A 150 -7.44 3.10 11.56
N ARG A 151 -7.92 4.14 12.25
CA ARG A 151 -7.66 4.34 13.69
C ARG A 151 -8.39 3.33 14.58
N ASN A 152 -9.44 2.69 14.06
CA ASN A 152 -10.27 1.73 14.78
C ASN A 152 -9.90 0.27 14.48
N LYS A 153 -8.81 0.02 13.73
CA LYS A 153 -8.27 -1.31 13.43
C LYS A 153 -6.96 -1.52 14.18
#